data_AF-F3KG03-F1
#
_entry.id   AF-F3KG03-F1
#
_cell.length_a   1.000
_cell.length_b   1.000
_cell.length_c   1.000
_cell.angle_alpha   90.00
_cell.angle_beta   90.00
_cell.angle_gamma   90.00
#
_symmetry.space_group_name_H-M   'P 1'
#
loop_
_entity.id
_entity.type
_entity.pdbx_description
1 polymer ?
#
loop_
_entity_poly.entity_id
_entity_poly.type
_entity_poly.pdbx_seq_one_letter_code
_entity_poly.pdbx_strand_id
1 'polypeptide(L)'
;MTSNQHPDMMDPPTGKSELGASLIPPNDLEKEVMDSLDEEKVIDVAKCLFTLNNRQYGPIAGAYVVVCIKPGKEWCVGQLNADRIKPIILFEDKIYDSPELALQEAERIKEESGESTPCRNH
;
A
#
# COMPACT_ATOMS: atom_id res chain seq x y z
N MET A 1 5.65 -21.32 -15.52
CA MET A 1 4.62 -20.99 -14.51
C MET A 1 5.37 -20.55 -13.28
N THR A 2 5.63 -19.25 -13.15
CA THR A 2 6.33 -18.67 -12.00
C THR A 2 5.32 -18.54 -10.88
N SER A 3 5.41 -19.45 -9.92
CA SER A 3 4.71 -19.42 -8.65
C SER A 3 4.99 -18.08 -7.95
N ASN A 4 3.94 -17.33 -7.61
CA ASN A 4 4.02 -16.16 -6.76
C ASN A 4 4.73 -16.55 -5.45
N GLN A 5 5.82 -15.85 -5.11
CA GLN A 5 6.62 -16.11 -3.92
C GLN A 5 6.04 -15.46 -2.65
N HIS A 6 4.84 -14.89 -2.71
CA HIS A 6 4.15 -14.31 -1.55
C HIS A 6 3.01 -15.22 -1.08
N PRO A 7 3.17 -15.95 0.03
CA PRO A 7 2.19 -16.93 0.53
C PRO A 7 0.86 -16.30 0.96
N ASP A 8 0.79 -14.97 1.07
CA ASP A 8 -0.37 -14.24 1.61
C ASP A 8 -1.31 -13.66 0.54
N MET A 9 -1.09 -13.99 -0.75
CA MET A 9 -1.88 -13.47 -1.87
C MET A 9 -2.64 -14.59 -2.59
N MET A 10 -3.92 -14.36 -2.94
CA MET A 10 -4.66 -15.29 -3.82
C MET A 10 -4.19 -15.15 -5.27
N ASP A 11 -4.06 -16.30 -5.96
CA ASP A 11 -3.88 -16.32 -7.40
C ASP A 11 -5.16 -15.82 -8.11
N PRO A 12 -5.03 -15.02 -9.19
CA PRO A 12 -6.18 -14.51 -9.92
C PRO A 12 -6.96 -15.65 -10.59
N PRO A 13 -8.30 -15.64 -10.56
CA PRO A 13 -9.13 -16.68 -11.17
C PRO A 13 -8.98 -16.71 -12.70
N THR A 14 -8.84 -17.91 -13.26
CA THR A 14 -8.64 -18.13 -14.70
C THR A 14 -9.77 -17.50 -15.53
N GLY A 15 -9.42 -16.57 -16.43
CA GLY A 15 -10.34 -15.97 -17.39
C GLY A 15 -10.95 -14.62 -16.98
N LYS A 16 -10.58 -14.06 -15.83
CA LYS A 16 -10.92 -12.67 -15.45
C LYS A 16 -9.65 -11.90 -15.09
N SER A 17 -9.45 -10.72 -15.66
CA SER A 17 -8.40 -9.77 -15.23
C SER A 17 -8.81 -9.07 -13.94
N GLU A 18 -9.11 -9.84 -12.90
CA GLU A 18 -9.31 -9.30 -11.56
C GLU A 18 -7.95 -9.25 -10.86
N LEU A 19 -7.60 -8.08 -10.31
CA LEU A 19 -6.42 -7.94 -9.47
C LEU A 19 -6.56 -8.84 -8.24
N GLY A 20 -5.46 -9.52 -7.89
CA GLY A 20 -5.33 -10.21 -6.61
C GLY A 20 -5.55 -9.26 -5.43
N ALA A 21 -6.05 -9.82 -4.34
CA ALA A 21 -6.15 -9.16 -3.04
C ALA A 21 -5.46 -10.01 -1.99
N SER A 22 -4.90 -9.35 -0.99
CA SER A 22 -4.31 -9.97 0.18
C SER A 22 -5.37 -10.75 0.94
N LEU A 23 -4.95 -11.88 1.48
CA LEU A 23 -5.74 -12.65 2.45
C LEU A 23 -5.79 -11.97 3.82
N ILE A 24 -4.90 -11.01 4.07
CA ILE A 24 -4.81 -10.27 5.31
C ILE A 24 -5.86 -9.15 5.28
N PRO A 25 -6.85 -9.17 6.20
CA PRO A 25 -7.86 -8.13 6.25
C PRO A 25 -7.24 -6.78 6.63
N PRO A 26 -7.84 -5.66 6.22
CA PRO A 26 -7.40 -4.34 6.66
C PRO A 26 -7.45 -4.20 8.18
N ASN A 27 -6.49 -3.48 8.76
CA ASN A 27 -6.54 -3.05 10.16
C ASN A 27 -7.55 -1.90 10.35
N ASP A 28 -7.73 -1.45 11.59
CA ASP A 28 -8.78 -0.47 11.89
C ASP A 28 -8.46 0.93 11.33
N LEU A 29 -7.18 1.32 11.27
CA LEU A 29 -6.76 2.57 10.62
C LEU A 29 -7.02 2.54 9.10
N GLU A 30 -6.68 1.41 8.47
CA GLU A 30 -6.89 1.20 7.04
C GLU A 30 -8.39 1.21 6.74
N LYS A 31 -9.22 0.55 7.55
CA LYS A 31 -10.70 0.63 7.39
C LYS A 31 -11.19 2.05 7.51
N GLU A 32 -10.79 2.79 8.54
CA GLU A 32 -11.26 4.17 8.78
C GLU A 32 -10.90 5.09 7.61
N VAL A 33 -9.68 5.00 7.08
CA VAL A 33 -9.25 5.79 5.92
C VAL A 33 -10.02 5.40 4.66
N MET A 34 -10.27 4.10 4.46
CA MET A 34 -10.89 3.58 3.25
C MET A 34 -12.42 3.71 3.23
N ASP A 35 -13.09 3.75 4.38
CA ASP A 35 -14.57 3.75 4.49
C ASP A 35 -15.22 4.96 3.80
N SER A 36 -14.50 6.07 3.70
CA SER A 36 -14.98 7.30 3.05
C SER A 36 -14.67 7.39 1.56
N LEU A 37 -13.94 6.41 1.00
CA LEU A 37 -13.45 6.46 -0.38
C LEU A 37 -14.37 5.70 -1.35
N ASP A 38 -14.42 6.18 -2.58
CA ASP A 38 -15.14 5.51 -3.67
C ASP A 38 -14.41 4.21 -4.06
N GLU A 39 -15.11 3.08 -3.94
CA GLU A 39 -14.57 1.74 -4.18
C GLU A 39 -14.04 1.57 -5.62
N GLU A 40 -14.70 2.14 -6.64
CA GLU A 40 -14.24 2.04 -8.03
C GLU A 40 -12.92 2.81 -8.21
N LYS A 41 -12.80 3.98 -7.57
CA LYS A 41 -11.55 4.76 -7.59
C LYS A 41 -10.42 4.07 -6.86
N VAL A 42 -10.72 3.41 -5.75
CA VAL A 42 -9.75 2.59 -5.00
C VAL A 42 -9.23 1.46 -5.89
N ILE A 43 -10.12 0.76 -6.60
CA ILE A 43 -9.74 -0.30 -7.54
C ILE A 43 -8.88 0.24 -8.69
N ASP A 44 -9.18 1.43 -9.22
CA ASP A 44 -8.38 2.06 -10.28
C ASP A 44 -6.98 2.48 -9.78
N VAL A 45 -6.88 2.95 -8.53
CA VAL A 45 -5.58 3.19 -7.88
C VAL A 45 -4.81 1.89 -7.75
N ALA A 46 -5.44 0.80 -7.31
CA ALA A 46 -4.80 -0.51 -7.20
C ALA A 46 -4.24 -1.02 -8.54
N LYS A 47 -4.93 -0.79 -9.67
CA LYS A 47 -4.42 -1.11 -11.03
C LYS A 47 -3.18 -0.30 -11.37
N CYS A 48 -3.17 0.99 -11.01
CA CYS A 48 -2.00 1.85 -11.19
C CYS A 48 -0.82 1.32 -10.35
N LEU A 49 -1.06 1.02 -9.07
CA LEU A 49 -0.07 0.49 -8.14
C LEU A 49 0.51 -0.85 -8.62
N PHE A 50 -0.34 -1.77 -9.09
CA PHE A 50 0.11 -3.03 -9.70
C PHE A 50 1.02 -2.80 -10.91
N THR A 51 0.68 -1.84 -11.76
CA THR A 51 1.50 -1.50 -12.92
C THR A 51 2.84 -0.88 -12.49
N LEU A 52 2.85 -0.03 -11.47
CA LEU A 52 4.05 0.56 -10.89
C LEU A 52 4.93 -0.48 -10.19
N ASN A 53 4.32 -1.50 -9.58
CA ASN A 53 5.01 -2.59 -8.91
C ASN A 53 5.47 -3.70 -9.87
N ASN A 54 5.79 -3.38 -11.13
CA ASN A 54 6.20 -4.35 -12.15
C ASN A 54 5.24 -5.54 -12.32
N ARG A 55 3.93 -5.29 -12.19
CA ARG A 55 2.86 -6.31 -12.24
C ARG A 55 3.00 -7.38 -11.15
N GLN A 56 3.52 -6.98 -9.99
CA GLN A 56 3.55 -7.79 -8.78
C GLN A 56 2.53 -7.25 -7.78
N TYR A 57 1.88 -8.17 -7.09
CA TYR A 57 0.98 -7.82 -6.00
C TYR A 57 1.76 -7.59 -4.70
N GLY A 58 1.17 -6.84 -3.78
CA GLY A 58 1.76 -6.62 -2.46
C GLY A 58 2.44 -5.25 -2.29
N PRO A 59 3.12 -5.06 -1.15
CA PRO A 59 3.73 -3.78 -0.79
C PRO A 59 4.75 -3.34 -1.84
N ILE A 60 4.73 -2.06 -2.20
CA ILE A 60 5.67 -1.49 -3.17
C ILE A 60 6.91 -1.04 -2.43
N ALA A 61 8.02 -1.71 -2.70
CA ALA A 61 9.31 -1.42 -2.09
C ALA A 61 9.67 0.07 -2.29
N GLY A 62 10.16 0.73 -1.23
CA GLY A 62 10.59 2.14 -1.28
C GLY A 62 9.48 3.18 -1.54
N ALA A 63 8.20 2.80 -1.50
CA ALA A 63 7.05 3.68 -1.73
C ALA A 63 6.27 3.97 -0.44
N TYR A 64 6.93 4.66 0.48
CA TYR A 64 6.35 5.08 1.76
C TYR A 64 5.52 6.36 1.61
N VAL A 65 4.44 6.44 2.37
CA VAL A 65 3.48 7.55 2.34
C VAL A 65 3.11 7.98 3.75
N VAL A 66 2.64 9.21 3.87
CA VAL A 66 2.08 9.75 5.10
C VAL A 66 0.60 10.03 4.85
N VAL A 67 -0.27 9.49 5.69
CA VAL A 67 -1.72 9.66 5.60
C VAL A 67 -2.20 10.42 6.83
N CYS A 68 -3.00 11.45 6.60
CA CYS A 68 -3.70 12.13 7.69
C CYS A 68 -4.87 11.27 8.15
N ILE A 69 -4.77 10.70 9.35
CA ILE A 69 -5.83 9.85 9.94
C ILE A 69 -6.82 10.70 10.75
N LYS A 70 -6.35 11.79 11.37
CA LYS A 70 -7.21 12.79 12.00
C LYS A 70 -6.83 14.19 11.52
N PRO A 71 -7.73 14.91 10.84
CA PRO A 71 -7.45 16.24 10.29
C PRO A 71 -6.82 17.18 11.32
N GLY A 72 -5.59 17.64 11.03
CA GLY A 72 -4.87 18.59 11.86
C GLY A 72 -4.38 18.06 13.22
N LYS A 73 -4.42 16.74 13.45
CA LYS A 73 -4.05 16.13 14.73
C LYS A 73 -3.11 14.95 14.61
N GLU A 74 -3.39 14.02 13.71
CA GLU A 74 -2.65 12.76 13.64
C GLU A 74 -2.36 12.37 12.19
N TRP A 75 -1.11 11.96 11.98
CA TRP A 75 -0.57 11.49 10.72
C TRP A 75 0.09 10.13 10.94
N CYS A 76 -0.24 9.17 10.08
CA CYS A 76 0.28 7.81 10.14
C CYS A 76 1.18 7.55 8.94
N VAL A 77 2.33 6.92 9.20
CA VAL A 77 3.23 6.44 8.16
C VAL A 77 2.72 5.10 7.63
N GLY A 78 2.83 4.91 6.32
CA GLY A 78 2.45 3.67 5.68
C GLY A 78 3.24 3.41 4.40
N GLN A 79 2.81 2.38 3.68
CA GLN A 79 3.40 1.95 2.42
C GLN A 79 2.30 1.69 1.39
N LEU A 80 2.54 2.09 0.13
CA LEU A 80 1.63 1.75 -0.96
C LEU A 80 1.63 0.24 -1.22
N ASN A 81 0.46 -0.30 -1.54
CA ASN A 81 0.26 -1.73 -1.74
C ASN A 81 -0.51 -1.99 -3.03
N ALA A 82 0.03 -2.84 -3.90
CA ALA A 82 -0.59 -3.23 -5.15
C ALA A 82 -1.72 -4.25 -4.90
N ASP A 83 -2.84 -3.77 -4.38
CA ASP A 83 -3.94 -4.58 -3.87
C ASP A 83 -5.27 -3.82 -4.00
N ARG A 84 -6.30 -4.51 -4.48
CA ARG A 84 -7.63 -3.90 -4.75
C ARG A 84 -8.46 -3.63 -3.49
N ILE A 85 -8.20 -4.31 -2.38
CA ILE A 85 -8.89 -4.13 -1.10
C ILE A 85 -8.08 -3.18 -0.20
N LYS A 86 -6.76 -3.35 -0.19
CA LYS A 86 -5.86 -2.60 0.68
C LYS A 86 -4.80 -1.85 -0.14
N PRO A 87 -5.12 -0.72 -0.81
CA PRO A 87 -4.14 0.00 -1.63
C PRO A 87 -3.04 0.70 -0.81
N ILE A 88 -3.22 0.81 0.51
CA ILE A 88 -2.29 1.44 1.45
C ILE A 88 -2.22 0.55 2.70
N ILE A 89 -1.00 0.30 3.19
CA ILE A 89 -0.73 -0.36 4.46
C ILE A 89 -0.32 0.71 5.47
N LEU A 90 -1.04 0.84 6.58
CA LEU A 90 -0.72 1.81 7.63
C LEU A 90 0.00 1.13 8.79
N PHE A 91 1.10 1.72 9.25
CA PHE A 91 1.88 1.22 10.39
C PHE A 91 1.28 1.76 11.70
N GLU A 92 0.57 0.90 12.43
CA GLU A 92 -0.17 1.27 13.65
C GLU A 92 0.74 1.82 14.77
N ASP A 93 2.03 1.51 14.76
CA ASP A 93 3.03 1.99 15.70
C ASP A 93 3.69 3.33 15.29
N LYS A 94 3.35 3.87 14.12
CA LYS A 94 3.98 5.06 13.51
C LYS A 94 2.98 6.20 13.31
N ILE A 95 2.39 6.66 14.42
CA ILE A 95 1.47 7.80 14.47
C ILE A 95 2.17 9.01 15.08
N TYR A 96 2.05 10.15 14.42
CA TYR A 96 2.69 11.41 14.78
C TYR A 96 1.69 12.56 14.85
N ASP A 97 2.00 13.58 15.63
CA ASP A 97 1.21 14.79 15.83
C ASP A 97 1.54 15.92 14.83
N SER A 98 2.45 15.67 13.89
CA SER A 98 2.85 16.59 12.83
C SER A 98 3.14 15.84 11.53
N PRO A 99 2.74 16.39 10.37
CA PRO A 99 3.07 15.81 9.07
C PRO A 99 4.58 15.83 8.79
N GLU A 100 5.31 16.82 9.30
CA GLU A 100 6.76 16.91 9.15
C GLU A 100 7.47 15.76 9.87
N LEU A 101 7.06 15.43 11.09
CA LEU A 101 7.63 14.29 11.84
C LEU A 101 7.31 12.96 11.18
N ALA A 102 6.08 12.78 10.70
CA ALA A 102 5.69 11.58 9.96
C ALA A 102 6.49 11.45 8.65
N LEU A 103 6.73 12.56 7.95
CA LEU A 103 7.52 12.54 6.71
C LEU A 103 8.99 12.18 6.98
N GLN A 104 9.59 12.73 8.04
CA GLN A 104 10.96 12.37 8.45
C GLN A 104 11.07 10.88 8.79
N GLU A 105 10.07 10.32 9.48
CA GLU A 105 10.06 8.87 9.74
C GLU A 105 9.93 8.06 8.44
N ALA A 106 9.04 8.47 7.52
CA ALA A 106 8.89 7.78 6.24
C ALA A 106 10.19 7.78 5.42
N GLU A 107 10.92 8.90 5.42
CA GLU A 107 12.26 9.01 4.83
C GLU A 107 13.26 8.10 5.54
N ARG A 108 13.26 8.07 6.87
CA ARG A 108 14.15 7.19 7.66
C ARG A 108 13.89 5.71 7.36
N ILE A 109 12.63 5.28 7.31
CA ILE A 109 12.26 3.90 6.98
C ILE A 109 12.74 3.56 5.56
N LYS A 110 12.60 4.49 4.62
CA LYS A 110 13.08 4.30 3.24
C LYS A 110 14.59 4.14 3.17
N GLU A 111 15.34 4.92 3.94
CA GLU A 111 16.80 4.81 4.02
C GLU A 111 17.24 3.51 4.71
N GLU A 112 16.57 3.14 5.80
CA GLU A 112 16.84 1.92 6.58
C GLU A 112 16.54 0.64 5.79
N SER A 113 15.45 0.61 5.01
CA SER A 113 15.10 -0.55 4.19
C SER A 113 16.06 -0.76 3.03
N GLY A 114 16.75 0.29 2.59
CA GLY A 114 17.64 0.26 1.42
C GLY A 114 16.91 -0.09 0.12
N GLU A 115 15.58 -0.02 0.13
CA GLU A 115 14.72 -0.39 -0.98
C GLU A 115 14.69 0.72 -2.03
N SER A 116 15.01 0.37 -3.28
CA SER A 116 14.72 1.24 -4.40
C SER A 116 13.30 1.01 -4.89
N THR A 117 12.60 2.11 -5.21
CA THR A 117 11.27 2.02 -5.80
C THR A 117 11.36 1.29 -7.13
N PRO A 118 10.50 0.29 -7.41
CA PRO A 118 10.62 -0.53 -8.61
C PRO A 118 10.65 0.35 -9.86
N CYS A 119 11.79 0.37 -10.55
CA CYS A 119 11.90 1.00 -11.85
C CYS A 119 11.04 0.18 -12.83
N ARG A 120 10.25 0.88 -13.65
CA ARG A 120 9.48 0.25 -14.71
C ARG A 120 10.45 -0.36 -15.72
N ASN A 121 10.50 -1.69 -15.79
CA ASN A 121 11.27 -2.36 -16.82
C ASN A 121 10.66 -2.01 -18.20
N HIS A 122 11.48 -1.43 -19.08
CA HIS A 122 11.12 -1.07 -20.46
C HIS A 122 11.02 -2.29 -21.37
#